data_AF-Q2QID5-F1
#
_entry.id   AF-Q2QID5-F1
#
_cell.length_a   1.000
_cell.length_b   1.000
_cell.length_c   1.000
_cell.angle_alpha   90.00
_cell.angle_beta   90.00
_cell.angle_gamma   90.00
#
_symmetry.space_group_name_H-M   'P 1'
#
loop_
_entity.id
_entity.type
_entity.pdbx_description
1 polymer ?
#
loop_
_entity_poly.entity_id
_entity_poly.type
_entity_poly.pdbx_seq_one_letter_code
_entity_poly.pdbx_strand_id
1 'polypeptide(L)' 'LTHQAIANAFQVSRMPVREALRSLETQGYIAAEYHKGYRVTNGHELPQHGHLPGLLRCVAERHTQLGDLESKVAFENEI' A
#
# COMPACT_ATOMS: atom_id res chain seq x y z
N LEU A 1 -16.63 -7.08 -2.56
CA LEU A 1 -15.89 -8.23 -3.14
C LEU A 1 -15.80 -9.34 -2.08
N THR A 2 -16.14 -10.59 -2.38
CA THR A 2 -16.06 -11.69 -1.39
C THR A 2 -14.69 -12.36 -1.42
N HIS A 3 -14.25 -12.95 -0.29
CA HIS A 3 -13.01 -13.75 -0.26
C HIS A 3 -13.05 -14.91 -1.27
N GLN A 4 -14.23 -15.49 -1.53
CA GLN A 4 -14.40 -16.55 -2.52
C GLN A 4 -14.17 -16.05 -3.96
N ALA A 5 -14.65 -14.85 -4.29
CA ALA A 5 -14.42 -14.27 -5.61
C ALA A 5 -12.93 -14.02 -5.86
N ILE A 6 -12.20 -13.56 -4.84
CA ILE A 6 -10.74 -13.38 -4.90
C ILE A 6 -10.04 -14.74 -5.02
N ALA A 7 -10.42 -15.72 -4.21
CA ALA A 7 -9.86 -17.07 -4.27
C ALA A 7 -10.01 -17.69 -5.67
N ASN A 8 -11.18 -17.55 -6.28
CA ASN A 8 -11.43 -18.02 -7.64
C ASN A 8 -10.59 -17.27 -8.68
N ALA A 9 -10.49 -15.94 -8.58
CA ALA A 9 -9.73 -15.12 -9.53
C ALA A 9 -8.22 -15.45 -9.51
N PHE A 10 -7.67 -15.73 -8.34
CA PHE A 10 -6.26 -16.09 -8.16
C PHE A 10 -6.00 -17.61 -8.19
N GLN A 11 -7.03 -18.43 -8.38
CA GLN A 11 -6.95 -19.90 -8.36
C GLN A 11 -6.26 -20.47 -7.11
N VAL A 12 -6.57 -19.88 -5.95
CA VAL A 12 -6.04 -20.30 -4.65
C VAL A 12 -7.17 -20.68 -3.69
N SER A 13 -6.84 -21.30 -2.57
CA SER A 13 -7.81 -21.54 -1.50
C SER A 13 -8.13 -20.25 -0.73
N ARG A 14 -9.18 -20.27 0.12
CA ARG A 14 -9.57 -19.09 0.91
C ARG A 14 -8.56 -18.68 1.98
N MET A 15 -7.72 -19.62 2.44
CA MET A 15 -6.74 -19.39 3.49
C MET A 15 -5.66 -18.35 3.11
N PRO A 16 -4.94 -18.49 1.98
CA PRO A 16 -3.95 -17.50 1.54
C PRO A 16 -4.59 -16.15 1.21
N VAL A 17 -5.84 -16.12 0.73
CA VAL A 17 -6.57 -14.86 0.50
C VAL A 17 -6.74 -14.08 1.80
N ARG A 18 -7.13 -14.75 2.89
CA ARG A 18 -7.32 -14.10 4.18
C ARG A 18 -6.01 -13.58 4.76
N GLU A 19 -4.94 -14.36 4.66
CA GLU A 19 -3.60 -13.93 5.11
C GLU A 19 -3.07 -12.76 4.28
N ALA A 20 -3.25 -12.79 2.96
CA ALA A 20 -2.89 -11.69 2.08
C ALA A 20 -3.67 -10.40 2.40
N LEU A 21 -4.99 -10.49 2.58
CA LEU A 21 -5.81 -9.33 2.92
C LEU A 21 -5.44 -8.75 4.29
N ARG A 22 -5.20 -9.60 5.31
CA ARG A 22 -4.71 -9.13 6.62
C ARG A 22 -3.36 -8.43 6.47
N SER A 23 -2.44 -9.01 5.70
CA SER A 23 -1.12 -8.43 5.48
C SER A 23 -1.19 -7.08 4.74
N LEU A 24 -2.02 -6.99 3.70
CA LEU A 24 -2.26 -5.75 2.96
C LEU A 24 -2.92 -4.66 3.82
N GLU A 25 -3.83 -5.04 4.72
CA GLU A 25 -4.46 -4.13 5.67
C GLU A 25 -3.47 -3.62 6.72
N THR A 26 -2.67 -4.51 7.32
CA THR A 26 -1.57 -4.13 8.22
C THR A 26 -0.56 -3.21 7.52
N GLN A 27 -0.31 -3.45 6.24
CA GLN A 27 0.56 -2.64 5.39
C GLN A 27 -0.14 -1.39 4.83
N GLY A 28 -1.37 -1.11 5.22
CA GLY A 28 -2.09 0.11 4.84
C GLY A 28 -2.38 0.26 3.35
N TYR A 29 -2.33 -0.83 2.56
CA TYR A 29 -2.70 -0.84 1.13
C TYR A 29 -4.21 -0.97 0.91
N ILE A 30 -4.91 -1.52 1.91
CA ILE A 30 -6.36 -1.63 1.91
C ILE A 30 -6.88 -1.27 3.29
N ALA A 31 -8.12 -0.78 3.34
CA ALA A 31 -8.86 -0.57 4.57
C ALA A 31 -10.13 -1.43 4.54
N ALA A 32 -10.41 -2.18 5.62
CA ALA A 32 -11.70 -2.83 5.76
C ALA A 32 -12.81 -1.80 5.98
N GLU A 33 -13.87 -1.89 5.19
CA GLU A 33 -15.09 -1.13 5.39
C GLU A 33 -16.17 -2.04 5.96
N TYR A 34 -16.74 -1.63 7.09
CA TYR A 34 -17.82 -2.36 7.75
C TYR A 34 -18.97 -2.61 6.76
N HIS A 35 -19.33 -3.88 6.57
CA HIS A 35 -20.33 -4.39 5.61
C HIS A 35 -20.06 -4.18 4.10
N LYS A 36 -18.95 -3.55 3.71
CA LYS A 36 -18.65 -3.26 2.28
C LYS A 36 -17.45 -4.04 1.74
N GLY A 37 -16.65 -4.67 2.61
CA GLY A 37 -15.48 -5.46 2.22
C GLY A 37 -14.20 -4.66 2.39
N TYR A 38 -13.39 -4.54 1.34
CA TYR A 38 -12.11 -3.82 1.39
C TYR A 38 -12.09 -2.70 0.36
N ARG A 39 -11.60 -1.53 0.77
CA ARG A 39 -11.29 -0.40 -0.10
C ARG A 39 -9.78 -0.33 -0.29
N VAL A 40 -9.32 -0.24 -1.54
CA VAL A 40 -7.91 0.03 -1.84
C VAL A 40 -7.60 1.46 -1.41
N THR A 41 -6.57 1.65 -0.60
CA THR A 41 -6.10 2.99 -0.22
C THR A 41 -5.20 3.47 -1.36
N ASN A 42 -5.65 4.47 -2.11
CA ASN A 42 -4.97 4.97 -3.32
C ASN A 42 -3.65 5.73 -3.02
N GLY A 43 -2.96 5.42 -1.91
CA GLY A 43 -1.76 6.16 -1.47
C GLY A 43 -2.00 7.64 -1.16
N HIS A 44 -3.24 8.13 -1.25
CA HIS A 44 -3.55 9.55 -1.12
C HIS A 44 -3.72 10.00 0.34
N GLU A 45 -3.96 9.06 1.26
CA GLU A 45 -3.86 9.33 2.70
C GLU A 45 -2.41 9.21 3.12
N LEU A 46 -1.90 10.28 3.75
CA LEU A 46 -0.55 10.28 4.30
C LEU A 46 -0.40 9.09 5.25
N PRO A 47 0.72 8.34 5.17
CA PRO A 47 0.96 7.22 6.06
C PRO A 47 0.86 7.68 7.51
N GLN A 48 0.19 6.87 8.35
CA GLN A 48 0.16 7.13 9.79
C GLN A 48 1.60 7.14 10.33
N HIS A 49 1.82 7.90 11.41
CA HIS A 49 3.14 7.95 12.04
C HIS A 49 3.59 6.55 12.45
N GLY A 50 4.83 6.17 12.10
CA GLY A 50 5.38 4.83 12.35
C GLY A 50 5.02 3.77 11.30
N HIS A 51 4.23 4.11 10.28
CA HIS A 51 3.90 3.19 9.19
C HIS A 51 4.99 3.16 8.10
N LEU A 52 6.10 2.47 8.39
CA LEU A 52 7.30 2.43 7.55
C LEU A 52 7.04 2.13 6.05
N PRO A 53 6.23 1.12 5.66
CA PRO A 53 5.99 0.85 4.24
C PRO A 53 5.35 2.02 3.49
N GLY A 54 4.41 2.73 4.11
CA GLY A 54 3.80 3.91 3.50
C GLY A 54 4.75 5.10 3.46
N LEU A 55 5.58 5.30 4.49
CA LEU A 55 6.62 6.34 4.48
C LEU A 55 7.64 6.10 3.34
N LEU A 56 8.11 4.86 3.18
CA LEU A 56 9.01 4.48 2.08
C LEU A 56 8.37 4.67 0.71
N ARG A 57 7.06 4.40 0.59
CA ARG A 57 6.32 4.68 -0.65
C ARG A 57 6.31 6.17 -0.97
N CYS A 58 5.98 7.04 0.00
CA CYS A 58 6.01 8.49 -0.22
C CYS A 58 7.41 8.99 -0.60
N VAL A 59 8.47 8.47 0.03
CA VAL A 59 9.85 8.77 -0.34
C VAL A 59 10.14 8.35 -1.78
N ALA A 60 9.73 7.14 -2.18
CA ALA A 60 9.93 6.63 -3.53
C ALA A 60 9.13 7.43 -4.58
N GLU A 61 7.88 7.77 -4.30
CA GLU A 61 7.02 8.60 -5.17
C GLU A 61 7.58 10.00 -5.32
N ARG A 62 8.07 10.61 -4.24
CA ARG A 62 8.75 11.91 -4.30
C ARG A 62 10.02 11.80 -5.14
N HIS A 63 10.82 10.75 -4.95
CA HIS A 63 12.03 10.52 -5.73
C HIS A 63 11.77 10.29 -7.24
N THR A 64 10.69 9.60 -7.62
CA THR A 64 10.32 9.41 -9.04
C THR A 64 9.80 10.69 -9.69
N GLN A 65 9.25 11.63 -8.91
CA GLN A 65 8.82 12.96 -9.39
C GLN A 65 9.98 13.93 -9.64
N LEU A 66 11.15 13.69 -9.04
CA LEU A 66 12.36 14.48 -9.29
C LEU A 66 12.92 14.10 -10.67
N GLY A 67 12.84 15.03 -11.62
CA GLY A 67 13.25 14.81 -13.01
C GLY A 67 14.76 14.97 -13.23
N ASP A 68 15.41 15.85 -12.48
CA ASP A 68 16.82 16.20 -12.60
C ASP A 68 17.69 15.60 -11.50
N LEU A 69 18.98 15.40 -11.81
CA LEU A 69 19.95 14.77 -10.92
C LEU A 69 20.25 15.63 -9.68
N GLU A 70 20.22 16.96 -9.83
CA GLU A 70 20.53 17.90 -8.77
C GLU A 70 19.46 17.86 -7.67
N SER A 71 18.19 17.83 -8.05
CA SER A 71 17.06 17.69 -7.15
C SER A 71 17.05 16.33 -6.44
N LYS A 72 17.48 15.25 -7.10
CA LYS A 72 17.63 13.93 -6.46
C LYS A 72 18.71 13.93 -5.37
N VAL A 73 19.87 14.52 -5.67
CA VAL A 73 20.97 14.64 -4.71
C VAL A 73 20.59 15.54 -3.55
N ALA A 74 19.88 16.64 -3.79
CA ALA A 74 19.38 17.52 -2.73
C ALA A 74 18.40 16.78 -1.80
N PHE A 75 17.48 16.00 -2.37
CA PHE A 75 16.53 15.19 -1.62
C PHE A 75 17.23 14.11 -0.77
N GLU A 76 18.24 13.43 -1.30
CA GLU A 76 19.02 12.43 -0.54
C GLU A 76 19.75 13.03 0.68
N ASN A 77 20.16 14.29 0.62
CA ASN A 77 20.83 14.97 1.74
C ASN A 77 19.86 15.50 2.81
N GLU A 78 18.54 15.50 2.55
CA GLU A 78 17.50 16.01 3.46
C GLU A 78 16.94 14.90 4.39
N ILE A 79 17.16 13.63 4.05
CA ILE A 79 16.67 12.45 4.79
C ILE A 79 17.75 11.90 5.72
#